data_AF-A0A358DKV9-F1
#
_entry.id   AF-A0A358DKV9-F1
#
_cell.length_a   1.000
_cell.length_b   1.000
_cell.length_c   1.000
_cell.angle_alpha   90.00
_cell.angle_beta   90.00
_cell.angle_gamma   90.00
#
_symmetry.space_group_name_H-M   'P 1'
#
loop_
_entity.id
_entity.type
_entity.pdbx_description
1 polymer ?
#
loop_
_entity_poly.entity_id
_entity_poly.type
_entity_poly.pdbx_seq_one_letter_code
_entity_poly.pdbx_strand_id
1 'polypeptide(L)'
;IGSAGSLTLLTRDWKYIEPNKGNAYSAHTNTELGNNPEDQLYNITIDRGEYDNVAVENPLMVKFMKQILEEEKAKGTGLEL
;
A
#
# COMPACT_ATOMS: atom_id res chain seq x y z
N ILE A 1 -3.64 -16.48 12.79
CA ILE A 1 -4.57 -15.51 12.15
C ILE A 1 -3.76 -14.57 11.27
N GLY A 2 -3.63 -14.86 9.98
CA GLY A 2 -2.94 -13.97 9.05
C GLY A 2 -3.94 -12.95 8.52
N SER A 3 -4.04 -11.77 9.12
CA SER A 3 -4.54 -10.62 8.35
C SER A 3 -3.43 -10.28 7.37
N ALA A 4 -3.44 -10.90 6.20
CA ALA A 4 -2.56 -10.55 5.09
C ALA A 4 -3.04 -9.22 4.47
N GLY A 5 -3.10 -8.17 5.28
CA GLY A 5 -3.25 -6.81 4.80
C GLY A 5 -2.00 -6.46 4.01
N SER A 6 -2.15 -5.73 2.90
CA SER A 6 -1.01 -5.16 2.21
C SER A 6 -0.20 -4.29 3.16
N LEU A 7 1.13 -4.34 3.06
CA LEU A 7 1.97 -3.38 3.75
C LEU A 7 1.80 -2.00 3.12
N THR A 8 1.59 -1.00 3.96
CA THR A 8 1.36 0.38 3.54
C THR A 8 2.50 1.27 4.03
N LEU A 9 3.01 2.13 3.15
CA LEU A 9 3.91 3.22 3.47
C LEU A 9 3.16 4.54 3.39
N LEU A 10 3.16 5.30 4.48
CA LEU A 10 2.57 6.64 4.54
C LEU A 10 3.68 7.67 4.75
N THR A 11 3.73 8.66 3.87
CA THR A 11 4.59 9.84 4.00
C THR A 11 3.72 11.07 4.25
N ARG A 12 4.33 12.26 4.28
CA ARG A 12 3.58 13.52 4.38
C ARG A 12 2.62 13.73 3.21
N ASP A 13 3.04 13.35 2.00
CA ASP A 13 2.34 13.72 0.77
C ASP A 13 1.74 12.52 0.01
N TRP A 14 2.23 11.31 0.28
CA TRP A 14 1.89 10.11 -0.47
C TRP A 14 1.60 8.92 0.44
N LYS A 15 0.62 8.11 0.03
CA LYS A 15 0.38 6.76 0.53
C LYS A 15 0.70 5.76 -0.58
N TYR A 16 1.50 4.75 -0.27
CA TYR A 16 1.80 3.63 -1.15
C TYR A 16 1.34 2.33 -0.49
N ILE A 17 0.68 1.47 -1.25
CA ILE A 17 0.18 0.16 -0.80
C ILE A 17 0.83 -0.91 -1.70
N GLU A 18 1.51 -1.87 -1.08
CA GLU A 18 2.15 -2.97 -1.79
C GLU A 18 1.11 -3.85 -2.52
N PRO A 19 1.41 -4.36 -3.72
CA PRO A 19 0.54 -5.33 -4.38
C PRO A 19 0.30 -6.55 -3.50
N ASN A 20 -0.95 -6.99 -3.39
CA ASN A 20 -1.25 -8.25 -2.75
C ASN A 20 -2.33 -9.03 -3.50
N LYS A 21 -2.36 -10.34 -3.27
CA LYS A 21 -3.34 -11.25 -3.90
C LYS A 21 -4.50 -11.58 -2.96
N GLY A 22 -4.72 -10.74 -1.95
CA GLY A 22 -5.87 -10.90 -1.05
C GLY A 22 -7.19 -10.64 -1.77
N ASN A 23 -8.30 -11.08 -1.19
CA ASN A 23 -9.60 -10.77 -1.76
C ASN A 23 -9.84 -9.25 -1.69
N ALA A 24 -10.13 -8.60 -2.82
CA ALA A 24 -10.46 -7.17 -2.86
C ALA A 24 -11.76 -6.83 -2.09
N TYR A 25 -12.61 -7.84 -1.85
CA TYR A 25 -13.94 -7.67 -1.28
C TYR A 25 -14.27 -8.79 -0.28
N SER A 26 -14.91 -8.42 0.82
CA SER A 26 -15.53 -9.32 1.79
C SER A 26 -17.04 -9.39 1.54
N ALA A 27 -17.52 -10.52 1.01
CA ALA A 27 -18.95 -10.74 0.79
C ALA A 27 -19.76 -10.91 2.09
N HIS A 28 -19.10 -11.26 3.20
CA HIS A 28 -19.76 -11.42 4.49
C HIS A 28 -20.19 -10.09 5.10
N THR A 29 -19.36 -9.05 4.90
CA THR A 29 -19.56 -7.71 5.49
C THR A 29 -19.86 -6.66 4.43
N ASN A 30 -19.93 -7.05 3.16
CA ASN A 30 -20.02 -6.18 1.99
C ASN A 30 -18.99 -5.03 2.04
N THR A 31 -17.72 -5.36 2.31
CA THR A 31 -16.65 -4.37 2.55
C THR A 31 -15.52 -4.53 1.54
N GLU A 32 -15.05 -3.43 0.96
CA GLU A 32 -13.81 -3.39 0.19
C GLU A 32 -12.61 -3.50 1.12
N LEU A 33 -11.68 -4.40 0.79
CA LEU A 33 -10.55 -4.76 1.66
C LEU A 33 -9.24 -4.09 1.23
N GLY A 34 -9.25 -3.26 0.19
CA GLY A 34 -8.06 -2.53 -0.31
C GLY A 34 -6.97 -3.42 -0.92
N ASN A 35 -7.26 -4.71 -1.12
CA ASN A 35 -6.36 -5.68 -1.73
C ASN A 35 -6.38 -5.52 -3.26
N ASN A 36 -5.21 -5.32 -3.87
CA ASN A 36 -5.06 -5.16 -5.31
C ASN A 36 -3.77 -5.86 -5.79
N PRO A 37 -3.80 -6.67 -6.86
CA PRO A 37 -2.60 -7.30 -7.42
C PRO A 37 -1.63 -6.31 -8.07
N GLU A 38 -2.02 -5.05 -8.23
CA GLU A 38 -1.20 -3.96 -8.76
C GLU A 38 -0.76 -2.98 -7.67
N ASP A 39 0.27 -2.20 -7.99
CA ASP A 39 0.75 -1.14 -7.11
C ASP A 39 -0.35 -0.08 -6.92
N GLN A 40 -0.48 0.45 -5.70
CA GLN A 40 -1.38 1.56 -5.44
C GLN A 40 -0.61 2.75 -4.87
N LEU A 41 -0.84 3.93 -5.44
CA LEU A 41 -0.22 5.18 -5.03
C LEU A 41 -1.26 6.29 -5.01
N TYR A 42 -1.43 6.94 -3.86
CA TYR A 42 -2.40 8.01 -3.65
C TYR A 42 -1.72 9.26 -3.11
N ASN A 43 -2.10 10.44 -3.63
CA ASN A 43 -1.67 11.72 -3.11
C ASN A 43 -2.61 12.17 -1.98
N ILE A 44 -2.25 11.88 -0.73
CA ILE A 44 -3.11 12.14 0.43
C ILE A 44 -3.32 13.64 0.73
N THR A 45 -2.54 14.53 0.11
CA THR A 45 -2.72 15.97 0.31
C THR A 45 -3.93 16.51 -0.43
N ILE A 46 -4.26 15.92 -1.58
CA ILE A 46 -5.36 16.33 -2.46
C ILE A 46 -6.47 15.27 -2.56
N ASP A 47 -6.14 14.00 -2.38
CA ASP A 47 -7.05 12.85 -2.43
C ASP A 47 -6.97 12.05 -1.13
N ARG A 48 -7.57 12.60 -0.07
CA ARG A 48 -7.67 11.92 1.24
C ARG A 48 -8.58 10.70 1.22
N GLY A 49 -9.45 10.59 0.21
CA GLY A 49 -10.39 9.49 0.05
C GLY A 49 -9.80 8.28 -0.67
N GLU A 50 -8.58 8.39 -1.22
CA GLU A 50 -7.91 7.34 -1.98
C GLU A 50 -8.74 6.90 -3.20
N TYR A 51 -9.33 7.87 -3.90
CA TYR A 51 -10.18 7.62 -5.06
C TYR A 51 -9.39 7.40 -6.35
N ASP A 52 -8.23 8.03 -6.50
CA ASP A 52 -7.45 8.00 -7.74
C ASP A 52 -6.10 7.30 -7.53
N ASN A 53 -6.00 6.05 -8.01
CA ASN A 53 -4.75 5.32 -7.99
C ASN A 53 -3.84 5.81 -9.13
N VAL A 54 -2.85 6.63 -8.80
CA VAL A 54 -1.95 7.26 -9.78
C VAL A 54 -0.61 6.53 -9.96
N ALA A 55 -0.56 5.24 -9.61
CA ALA A 55 0.68 4.44 -9.63
C ALA A 55 1.26 4.29 -11.04
N VAL A 56 0.42 4.08 -12.05
CA VAL A 56 0.85 3.91 -13.45
C VAL A 56 1.39 5.21 -14.02
N GLU A 57 0.81 6.34 -13.63
CA GLU A 57 1.19 7.68 -14.07
C GLU A 57 2.48 8.18 -13.38
N ASN A 58 2.83 7.63 -12.22
CA ASN A 58 3.95 8.08 -11.39
C ASN A 58 4.97 6.96 -11.07
N PRO A 59 5.56 6.29 -12.07
CA PRO A 59 6.41 5.11 -11.86
C PRO A 59 7.69 5.40 -11.05
N LEU A 60 8.22 6.64 -11.15
CA LEU A 60 9.38 7.06 -10.35
C LEU A 60 9.03 7.17 -8.87
N MET A 61 7.85 7.69 -8.53
CA MET A 61 7.39 7.79 -7.15
C MET A 61 7.12 6.40 -6.58
N VAL A 62 6.48 5.51 -7.35
CA VAL A 62 6.29 4.10 -6.96
C VAL A 62 7.64 3.44 -6.63
N LYS A 63 8.66 3.61 -7.50
CA LYS A 63 9.99 3.05 -7.25
C LYS A 63 10.63 3.60 -5.97
N PHE A 64 10.51 4.92 -5.74
CA PHE A 64 11.04 5.56 -4.54
C PHE A 64 10.38 5.04 -3.26
N MET A 65 9.05 4.95 -3.27
CA MET A 65 8.25 4.45 -2.14
C MET A 65 8.54 2.97 -1.85
N LYS A 66 8.69 2.15 -2.90
CA LYS A 66 9.15 0.76 -2.76
C LYS A 66 10.50 0.65 -2.08
N GLN A 67 11.47 1.49 -2.48
CA GLN A 67 12.78 1.47 -1.87
C GLN A 67 12.72 1.78 -0.37
N ILE A 68 11.98 2.84 0.02
CA ILE A 68 11.78 3.16 1.44
C ILE A 68 11.13 1.98 2.17
N LEU A 69 10.11 1.37 1.58
CA LEU A 69 9.42 0.25 2.20
C LEU A 69 10.35 -0.94 2.45
N GLU A 70 11.20 -1.29 1.49
CA GLU A 70 12.19 -2.36 1.64
C GLU A 70 13.25 -2.03 2.70
N GLU A 71 13.70 -0.76 2.76
CA GLU A 71 14.60 -0.30 3.82
C GLU A 71 13.96 -0.42 5.22
N GLU A 72 12.68 -0.07 5.36
CA GLU A 72 11.94 -0.21 6.62
C GLU A 72 11.70 -1.70 6.98
N LYS A 73 11.37 -2.55 6.00
CA LYS A 73 11.27 -4.01 6.20
C LYS A 73 12.57 -4.60 6.74
N ALA A 74 13.70 -4.19 6.18
CA ALA A 74 15.02 -4.65 6.60
C ALA A 74 15.38 -4.21 8.04
N LYS A 75 14.93 -3.02 8.47
CA LYS A 75 15.06 -2.57 9.87
C LYS A 75 14.19 -3.40 10.81
N GLY A 76 12.95 -3.70 10.40
CA GLY A 76 12.01 -4.52 11.17
C GLY A 76 12.44 -5.98 11.34
N THR A 77 13.25 -6.52 10.42
CA THR A 77 13.81 -7.89 10.54
C THR A 77 14.98 -7.97 11.54
N GLY A 78 15.48 -6.84 12.04
CA GLY A 78 16.50 -6.74 13.09
C GLY A 78 15.94 -6.62 14.52
N LEU A 79 14.61 -6.55 14.68
CA LEU A 79 13.94 -6.78 15.96
C LEU A 79 13.31 -8.17 15.89
N GLU A 80 13.89 -9.13 16.63
CA GLU A 80 13.24 -10.42 16.90
C GLU A 80 11.80 -10.17 17.36
N LEU A 81 10.84 -10.82 16.69
CA LEU A 81 9.53 -11.12 17.24
C LEU A 81 9.65 -12.18 18.33
#